data_AF-A0A6N3HV18-F1
#
_entry.id   AF-A0A6N3HV18-F1
#
_cell.length_a   1.000
_cell.length_b   1.000
_cell.length_c   1.000
_cell.angle_alpha   90.00
_cell.angle_beta   90.00
_cell.angle_gamma   90.00
#
_symmetry.space_group_name_H-M   'P 1'
#
loop_
_entity.id
_entity.type
_entity.pdbx_description
1 polymer ?
#
loop_
_entity_poly.entity_id
_entity_poly.type
_entity_poly.pdbx_seq_one_letter_code
_entity_poly.pdbx_strand_id
1 'polypeptide(L)' 'MVNEDDRVKGVIDVLISEFEISYETLAIYSGLELGDLQSFMNDSNSVSCEKKYKLAVASIFLHYLFKK' A
#
# COMPACT_ATOMS: atom_id res chain seq x y z
N MET A 1 -19.39 -2.03 5.46
CA MET A 1 -18.91 -2.52 4.15
C MET A 1 -17.48 -2.06 4.03
N VAL A 2 -16.53 -2.97 3.80
CA VAL A 2 -15.10 -2.62 3.67
C VAL A 2 -14.92 -1.99 2.28
N ASN A 3 -14.44 -0.75 2.20
CA ASN A 3 -14.25 -0.07 0.91
C ASN A 3 -12.92 -0.51 0.24
N GLU A 4 -12.70 -0.10 -1.00
CA GLU A 4 -11.52 -0.46 -1.78
C GLU A 4 -10.21 -0.01 -1.12
N ASP A 5 -10.19 1.18 -0.51
CA ASP A 5 -9.02 1.72 0.19
C ASP A 5 -8.69 0.86 1.42
N ASP A 6 -9.69 0.48 2.22
CA ASP A 6 -9.54 -0.38 3.40
C ASP A 6 -8.97 -1.76 3.01
N ARG A 7 -9.36 -2.28 1.83
CA ARG A 7 -8.81 -3.55 1.31
C ARG A 7 -7.34 -3.41 0.96
N VAL A 8 -6.95 -2.29 0.33
CA VAL A 8 -5.53 -2.03 0.02
C VAL A 8 -4.73 -1.87 1.31
N LYS A 9 -5.24 -1.12 2.30
CA LYS A 9 -4.60 -0.99 3.62
C LYS A 9 -4.39 -2.35 4.27
N GLY A 10 -5.39 -3.24 4.23
CA GLY A 10 -5.23 -4.60 4.76
C GLY A 10 -4.15 -5.43 4.05
N VAL A 11 -3.99 -5.27 2.73
CA VAL A 11 -2.88 -5.92 2.01
C VAL A 11 -1.53 -5.34 2.45
N ILE A 12 -1.44 -4.02 2.61
CA ILE A 12 -0.24 -3.33 3.10
C ILE A 12 0.11 -3.80 4.52
N ASP A 13 -0.87 -3.93 5.40
CA ASP A 13 -0.67 -4.42 6.77
C ASP A 13 -0.08 -5.83 6.77
N VAL A 14 -0.56 -6.73 5.91
CA VAL A 14 0.04 -8.08 5.74
C VAL A 14 1.47 -7.99 5.23
N LEU A 15 1.75 -7.13 4.25
CA LEU A 15 3.11 -6.90 3.74
C LEU A 15 4.09 -6.47 4.82
N ILE A 16 3.65 -5.65 5.75
CA ILE A 16 4.50 -5.14 6.83
C ILE A 16 4.65 -6.16 7.95
N SER A 17 3.53 -6.72 8.42
CA SER A 17 3.50 -7.56 9.61
C SER A 17 4.00 -8.99 9.35
N GLU A 18 3.70 -9.55 8.19
CA GLU A 18 4.00 -10.96 7.88
C GLU A 18 5.22 -11.12 6.97
N PHE A 19 5.45 -10.14 6.08
CA PHE A 19 6.55 -10.18 5.11
C PHE A 19 7.69 -9.20 5.43
N GLU A 20 7.60 -8.49 6.57
CA GLU A 20 8.61 -7.53 7.06
C GLU A 20 9.01 -6.46 6.03
N ILE A 21 8.12 -6.14 5.09
CA ILE A 21 8.34 -5.07 4.11
C ILE A 21 8.15 -3.73 4.81
N SER A 22 9.15 -2.87 4.75
CA SER A 22 9.02 -1.52 5.30
C SER A 22 8.15 -0.61 4.42
N TYR A 23 7.62 0.46 5.02
CA TYR A 23 6.91 1.49 4.26
C TYR A 23 7.80 2.15 3.20
N GLU A 24 9.09 2.32 3.47
CA GLU A 24 10.06 2.84 2.51
C GLU A 24 10.18 1.93 1.29
N THR A 25 10.29 0.62 1.49
CA THR A 25 10.31 -0.34 0.38
C THR A 25 9.04 -0.25 -0.45
N LEU A 26 7.87 -0.23 0.19
CA LEU A 26 6.60 -0.14 -0.53
C LEU A 26 6.44 1.20 -1.29
N ALA A 27 6.93 2.31 -0.74
CA ALA A 27 6.99 3.60 -1.42
C ALA A 27 7.88 3.55 -2.68
N ILE A 28 9.05 2.91 -2.59
CA ILE A 28 9.94 2.70 -3.74
C ILE A 28 9.24 1.88 -4.84
N TYR A 29 8.61 0.76 -4.48
CA TYR A 29 7.93 -0.11 -5.46
C TYR A 29 6.70 0.55 -6.09
N SER A 30 6.02 1.45 -5.39
CA SER A 30 4.89 2.22 -5.93
C SER A 30 5.33 3.47 -6.69
N GLY A 31 6.60 3.85 -6.64
CA GLY A 31 7.10 5.08 -7.23
C GLY A 31 6.52 6.33 -6.55
N LEU A 32 6.31 6.26 -5.24
CA LEU A 32 5.75 7.32 -4.41
C LEU A 32 6.73 7.73 -3.32
N GLU A 33 6.47 8.89 -2.73
CA GLU A 33 7.19 9.32 -1.53
C GLU A 33 6.64 8.60 -0.30
N LEU A 34 7.49 8.40 0.71
CA LEU A 34 7.06 7.80 1.99
C LEU A 34 5.88 8.56 2.61
N GLY A 35 5.88 9.88 2.50
CA GLY A 35 4.79 10.73 3.01
C GLY A 35 3.44 10.47 2.32
N ASP A 36 3.44 10.07 1.05
CA ASP A 36 2.20 9.71 0.33
C ASP A 36 1.61 8.42 0.86
N LEU A 37 2.47 7.43 1.13
CA LEU A 37 2.06 6.17 1.72
C LEU A 37 1.52 6.38 3.14
N GLN A 38 2.26 7.10 3.98
CA GLN A 38 1.82 7.41 5.35
C GLN A 38 0.49 8.18 5.36
N SER A 39 0.34 9.13 4.43
CA SER A 39 -0.91 9.86 4.24
C SER A 39 -2.05 8.92 3.87
N PHE A 40 -1.85 8.02 2.90
CA PHE A 40 -2.85 7.02 2.52
C PHE A 40 -3.25 6.12 3.70
N MET A 41 -2.29 5.61 4.46
CA MET A 41 -2.54 4.72 5.61
C MET A 41 -3.35 5.45 6.70
N ASN A 42 -3.05 6.72 6.95
CA ASN A 42 -3.76 7.53 7.94
C ASN A 42 -5.16 7.97 7.45
N ASP A 43 -5.25 8.64 6.29
CA ASP A 43 -6.49 9.08 5.66
C ASP A 43 -6.38 8.90 4.15
N SER A 44 -7.08 7.91 3.61
CA SER A 44 -7.01 7.64 2.17
C SER A 44 -7.61 8.78 1.34
N ASN A 45 -8.45 9.66 1.87
CA ASN A 45 -9.00 10.79 1.12
C ASN A 45 -8.00 11.93 0.91
N SER A 46 -6.87 11.91 1.61
CA SER A 46 -5.83 12.93 1.49
C SER A 46 -4.88 12.71 0.31
N VAL A 47 -5.01 11.59 -0.41
CA VAL A 47 -4.18 11.24 -1.58
C VAL A 47 -5.02 11.11 -2.84
N SER A 48 -4.40 11.47 -3.97
CA SER A 48 -5.07 11.41 -5.28
C SER A 48 -5.37 9.96 -5.70
N CYS A 49 -6.37 9.81 -6.57
CA CYS A 49 -6.72 8.51 -7.16
C CYS A 49 -5.52 7.85 -7.87
N GLU A 50 -4.65 8.62 -8.53
CA GLU A 50 -3.44 8.11 -9.16
C GLU A 50 -2.47 7.48 -8.15
N LYS A 51 -2.27 8.13 -7.00
CA LYS A 51 -1.40 7.62 -5.93
C LYS A 51 -1.99 6.35 -5.30
N LYS A 52 -3.31 6.33 -5.07
CA LYS A 52 -4.02 5.13 -4.63
C LYS A 52 -3.83 3.96 -5.59
N TYR A 53 -3.97 4.21 -6.89
CA TYR A 53 -3.77 3.19 -7.92
C TYR A 53 -2.34 2.63 -7.90
N LYS A 54 -1.32 3.50 -7.83
CA LYS A 54 0.09 3.08 -7.71
C LYS A 54 0.34 2.21 -6.48
N LEU A 55 -0.18 2.60 -5.32
CA LEU A 55 -0.10 1.80 -4.09
C LEU A 55 -0.80 0.45 -4.24
N ALA A 56 -2.02 0.44 -4.77
CA ALA A 56 -2.79 -0.78 -4.95
C ALA A 56 -2.06 -1.79 -5.86
N VAL A 57 -1.53 -1.34 -7.00
CA VAL A 57 -0.77 -2.18 -7.93
C VAL A 57 0.48 -2.74 -7.26
N ALA A 58 1.29 -1.89 -6.61
CA ALA A 58 2.51 -2.33 -5.95
C ALA A 58 2.24 -3.32 -4.81
N SER A 59 1.23 -3.03 -3.97
CA SER A 59 0.88 -3.87 -2.83
C SER A 59 0.37 -5.23 -3.27
N ILE A 60 -0.53 -5.28 -4.27
CA ILE A 60 -1.05 -6.55 -4.79
C ILE A 60 0.06 -7.36 -5.48
N PHE A 61 0.94 -6.69 -6.24
CA PHE A 61 2.07 -7.34 -6.90
C PHE A 61 3.03 -7.97 -5.89
N LEU A 62 3.44 -7.22 -4.87
CA LEU A 62 4.32 -7.73 -3.82
C LEU A 62 3.64 -8.87 -3.04
N HIS A 63 2.37 -8.71 -2.66
CA HIS A 63 1.63 -9.77 -1.99
C HIS A 63 1.54 -11.03 -2.86
N TYR A 64 1.33 -10.89 -4.18
CA TYR A 64 1.36 -12.01 -5.11
C TYR A 64 2.74 -12.70 -5.17
N LEU A 65 3.84 -11.94 -5.16
CA LEU A 65 5.20 -12.51 -5.18
C LEU A 65 5.53 -13.29 -3.89
N PHE A 66 5.06 -12.82 -2.74
CA PHE A 66 5.34 -13.46 -1.45
C PHE A 66 4.34 -14.55 -1.07
N LYS A 67 3.14 -14.51 -1.64
CA LYS A 67 2.14 -15.57 -1.47
C LYS A 67 2.65 -16.85 -2.14
N LYS A 68 2.98 -17.85 -1.31
CA LYS A 68 3.20 -19.24 -1.75
C LYS A 68 1.91 -19.85 -2.29
#